data_AF-A0A2E4J5A2-F1
#
_entry.id   AF-A0A2E4J5A2-F1
#
_cell.length_a   1.000
_cell.length_b   1.000
_cell.length_c   1.000
_cell.angle_alpha   90.00
_cell.angle_beta   90.00
_cell.angle_gamma   90.00
#
_symmetry.space_group_name_H-M   'P 1'
#
loop_
_entity.id
_entity.type
_entity.pdbx_description
1 polymer ?
#
loop_
_entity_poly.entity_id
_entity_poly.type
_entity_poly.pdbx_seq_one_letter_code
_entity_poly.pdbx_strand_id
1 'polypeptide(L)'
;MSFSVERKPTFQDIMHPDTRVLNVRSPWAELIINGWKDVENRPNALKMHPNAVCLLLNSANKSSRADIRRTNCILKAIGKDPVWKPTDRPQCIIGVVKFEGSFDEDEFAKANFESPWYNGAPDRAWVVKEYWKLPNPIPNVPGSLSLRKLHNLKRSHPELYDLILKQLEAQLG
;
A
#
# COMPACT_ATOMS: atom_id res chain seq x y z
N MET A 1 4.78 17.82 8.72
CA MET A 1 4.67 16.81 7.64
C MET A 1 5.89 15.89 7.68
N SER A 2 5.72 14.66 8.19
CA SER A 2 6.69 13.60 8.00
C SER A 2 6.33 12.89 6.70
N PHE A 3 7.19 12.99 5.67
CA PHE A 3 6.96 12.28 4.41
C PHE A 3 7.46 10.85 4.54
N SER A 4 6.72 9.90 3.96
CA SER A 4 7.21 8.53 3.78
C SER A 4 8.53 8.55 3.00
N VAL A 5 9.45 7.66 3.34
CA VAL A 5 10.78 7.60 2.71
C VAL A 5 10.84 6.45 1.72
N GLU A 6 11.40 6.68 0.54
CA GLU A 6 11.70 5.59 -0.38
C GLU A 6 12.86 4.75 0.16
N ARG A 7 12.63 3.44 0.36
CA ARG A 7 13.66 2.52 0.87
C ARG A 7 13.48 1.14 0.29
N LYS A 8 14.48 0.67 -0.47
CA LYS A 8 14.55 -0.72 -0.94
C LYS A 8 14.60 -1.68 0.27
N PRO A 9 13.63 -2.59 0.44
CA PRO A 9 13.68 -3.60 1.49
C PRO A 9 14.70 -4.68 1.12
N THR A 10 15.20 -5.41 2.12
CA THR A 10 15.91 -6.67 1.88
C THR A 10 14.91 -7.80 1.63
N PHE A 11 15.35 -8.89 0.99
CA PHE A 11 14.51 -10.08 0.87
C PHE A 11 14.12 -10.64 2.26
N GLN A 12 15.01 -10.53 3.25
CA GLN A 12 14.75 -10.97 4.62
C GLN A 12 13.62 -10.17 5.29
N ASP A 13 13.50 -8.86 5.01
CA ASP A 13 12.39 -8.04 5.50
C ASP A 13 11.04 -8.58 5.00
N ILE A 14 10.99 -9.06 3.76
CA ILE A 14 9.78 -9.64 3.15
C ILE A 14 9.47 -11.02 3.74
N MET A 15 10.49 -11.82 4.02
CA MET A 15 10.33 -13.19 4.53
C MET A 15 9.84 -13.25 6.00
N HIS A 16 9.61 -12.10 6.63
CA HIS A 16 9.05 -12.04 7.96
C HIS A 16 7.65 -12.71 8.04
N PRO A 17 7.37 -13.58 9.04
CA PRO A 17 6.11 -14.32 9.16
C PRO A 17 4.82 -13.48 9.15
N ASP A 18 4.93 -12.20 9.47
CA ASP A 18 3.82 -11.25 9.50
C ASP A 18 3.70 -10.38 8.26
N THR A 19 4.56 -10.55 7.26
CA THR A 19 4.41 -9.85 5.97
C THR A 19 3.04 -10.14 5.38
N ARG A 20 2.38 -9.09 4.89
CA ARG A 20 1.03 -9.19 4.34
C ARG A 20 1.00 -8.80 2.88
N VAL A 21 -0.03 -9.25 2.17
CA VAL A 21 -0.44 -8.70 0.89
C VAL A 21 -1.63 -7.78 1.18
N LEU A 22 -1.49 -6.50 0.84
CA LEU A 22 -2.49 -5.46 1.05
C LEU A 22 -3.06 -5.05 -0.31
N ASN A 23 -4.35 -5.31 -0.52
CA ASN A 23 -5.03 -4.87 -1.74
C ASN A 23 -5.54 -3.44 -1.60
N VAL A 24 -5.06 -2.55 -2.48
CA VAL A 24 -5.47 -1.15 -2.57
C VAL A 24 -5.97 -0.88 -3.99
N ARG A 25 -7.05 -0.12 -4.12
CA ARG A 25 -7.60 0.27 -5.43
C ARG A 25 -6.77 1.38 -6.06
N SER A 26 -6.59 1.34 -7.38
CA SER A 26 -6.16 2.53 -8.13
C SER A 26 -7.16 3.67 -7.92
N PRO A 27 -6.72 4.93 -7.76
CA PRO A 27 -5.34 5.41 -7.91
C PRO A 27 -4.47 5.26 -6.65
N TRP A 28 -5.06 4.95 -5.50
CA TRP A 28 -4.39 5.09 -4.22
C TRP A 28 -3.19 4.15 -4.05
N ALA A 29 -3.25 2.95 -4.64
CA ALA A 29 -2.13 2.02 -4.61
C ALA A 29 -0.87 2.65 -5.24
N GLU A 30 -1.02 3.24 -6.42
CA GLU A 30 0.07 3.89 -7.12
C GLU A 30 0.54 5.17 -6.43
N LEU A 31 -0.38 5.93 -5.84
CA LEU A 31 0.00 7.13 -5.08
C LEU A 31 0.84 6.80 -3.85
N ILE A 32 0.52 5.70 -3.15
CA ILE A 32 1.31 5.21 -2.03
C ILE A 32 2.71 4.82 -2.52
N ILE A 33 2.80 4.04 -3.59
CA ILE A 33 4.10 3.53 -4.05
C ILE A 33 4.99 4.59 -4.73
N ASN A 34 4.41 5.71 -5.15
CA ASN A 34 5.16 6.88 -5.64
C ASN A 34 5.47 7.87 -4.50
N GLY A 35 5.09 7.58 -3.25
CA GLY A 35 5.33 8.47 -2.09
C GLY A 35 4.46 9.72 -2.04
N TRP A 36 3.35 9.76 -2.77
CA TRP A 36 2.47 10.93 -2.82
C TRP A 36 1.30 10.82 -1.85
N LYS A 37 0.98 9.59 -1.41
CA LYS A 37 -0.02 9.28 -0.38
C LYS A 37 0.65 8.55 0.78
N ASP A 38 0.60 9.17 1.95
CA ASP A 38 1.26 8.75 3.19
C ASP A 38 0.31 8.09 4.20
N VAL A 39 -1.00 8.07 3.91
CA VAL A 39 -2.03 7.45 4.76
C VAL A 39 -2.91 6.56 3.91
N GLU A 40 -3.14 5.31 4.34
CA GLU A 40 -4.19 4.45 3.81
C GLU A 40 -5.38 4.43 4.79
N ASN A 41 -6.59 4.72 4.31
CA ASN A 41 -7.79 4.72 5.16
C ASN A 41 -8.39 3.31 5.21
N ARG A 42 -8.66 2.81 6.41
CA ARG A 42 -9.31 1.50 6.60
C ARG A 42 -10.36 1.55 7.69
N PRO A 43 -11.39 0.68 7.64
CA PRO A 43 -12.38 0.59 8.70
C PRO A 43 -11.73 0.45 10.08
N ASN A 44 -12.28 1.11 11.10
CA ASN A 44 -11.72 1.15 12.46
C ASN A 44 -11.40 -0.24 13.05
N ALA A 45 -12.18 -1.26 12.70
CA ALA A 45 -11.96 -2.63 13.15
C ALA A 45 -10.64 -3.26 12.63
N LEU A 46 -10.06 -2.74 11.55
CA LEU A 46 -8.83 -3.27 10.94
C LEU A 46 -7.61 -2.47 11.43
N LYS A 47 -6.90 -3.05 12.40
CA LYS A 47 -5.65 -2.50 12.92
C LYS A 47 -4.44 -3.03 12.15
N MET A 48 -3.50 -2.14 11.84
CA MET A 48 -2.16 -2.46 11.37
C MET A 48 -1.18 -2.38 12.53
N HIS A 49 -0.34 -3.42 12.67
CA HIS A 49 0.71 -3.44 13.68
C HIS A 49 1.82 -2.43 13.33
N PRO A 50 2.46 -1.80 14.32
CA PRO A 50 3.63 -0.96 14.07
C PRO A 50 4.73 -1.69 13.29
N ASN A 51 5.39 -0.97 12.39
CA ASN A 51 6.46 -1.48 11.51
C ASN A 51 6.06 -2.65 10.59
N ALA A 52 4.76 -2.88 10.37
CA ALA A 52 4.30 -3.96 9.51
C ALA A 52 4.69 -3.72 8.04
N VAL A 53 5.21 -4.77 7.41
CA VAL A 53 5.57 -4.79 5.99
C VAL A 53 4.44 -5.40 5.18
N CYS A 54 4.06 -4.75 4.08
CA CYS A 54 3.06 -5.23 3.15
C CYS A 54 3.57 -5.20 1.71
N LEU A 55 3.29 -6.26 0.95
CA LEU A 55 3.28 -6.25 -0.50
C LEU A 55 2.02 -5.54 -0.97
N LEU A 56 2.17 -4.46 -1.73
CA LEU A 56 1.07 -3.63 -2.19
C LEU A 56 0.51 -4.20 -3.50
N LEU A 57 -0.69 -4.76 -3.42
CA LEU A 57 -1.43 -5.30 -4.55
C LEU A 57 -2.36 -4.22 -5.13
N ASN A 58 -2.20 -3.91 -6.41
CA ASN A 58 -3.16 -3.06 -7.10
C ASN A 58 -4.44 -3.84 -7.45
N SER A 59 -5.59 -3.34 -7.01
CA SER A 59 -6.89 -3.98 -7.20
C SER A 59 -7.33 -4.02 -8.66
N ALA A 60 -8.20 -4.98 -9.00
CA ALA A 60 -8.99 -4.93 -10.25
C ALA A 60 -10.06 -3.85 -10.24
N ASN A 61 -10.52 -3.45 -9.05
CA ASN A 61 -11.61 -2.51 -8.93
C ASN A 61 -11.12 -1.10 -9.24
N LYS A 62 -11.68 -0.51 -10.30
CA LYS A 62 -11.42 0.88 -10.69
C LYS A 62 -12.07 1.82 -9.69
N SER A 63 -11.38 2.94 -9.39
CA SER A 63 -11.98 4.05 -8.65
C SER A 63 -13.08 4.74 -9.44
N SER A 64 -14.00 5.36 -8.71
CA SER A 64 -15.06 6.17 -9.31
C SER A 64 -14.48 7.47 -9.90
N ARG A 65 -15.25 8.13 -10.78
CA ARG A 65 -14.88 9.47 -11.28
C ARG A 65 -14.75 10.50 -10.16
N ALA A 66 -15.56 10.37 -9.11
CA ALA A 66 -15.50 11.25 -7.94
C ALA A 66 -14.19 11.08 -7.17
N ASP A 67 -13.75 9.82 -6.97
CA ASP A 67 -12.47 9.51 -6.32
C ASP A 67 -11.29 10.08 -7.12
N ILE A 68 -11.31 9.95 -8.45
CA ILE A 68 -10.29 10.52 -9.33
C ILE A 68 -10.27 12.05 -9.22
N ARG A 69 -11.43 12.70 -9.26
CA ARG A 69 -11.53 14.16 -9.11
C ARG A 69 -10.97 14.63 -7.76
N ARG A 70 -11.36 13.97 -6.66
CA ARG A 70 -10.84 14.28 -5.32
C ARG A 70 -9.33 14.12 -5.26
N THR A 71 -8.83 13.03 -5.82
CA THR A 71 -7.39 12.75 -5.91
C THR A 71 -6.64 13.87 -6.62
N ASN A 72 -7.14 14.31 -7.78
CA ASN A 72 -6.51 15.39 -8.54
C ASN A 72 -6.49 16.73 -7.78
N CYS A 73 -7.56 17.04 -7.03
CA CYS A 73 -7.57 18.22 -6.17
C CYS A 73 -6.49 18.15 -5.08
N ILE A 74 -6.34 17.00 -4.42
CA ILE A 74 -5.31 16.81 -3.39
C ILE A 74 -3.92 16.91 -4.01
N LEU A 75 -3.65 16.21 -5.12
CA LEU A 75 -2.36 16.25 -5.82
C LEU A 75 -1.96 17.69 -6.18
N LYS A 76 -2.89 18.45 -6.75
CA LYS A 76 -2.67 19.87 -7.04
C LYS A 76 -2.35 20.69 -5.78
N ALA A 77 -3.07 20.45 -4.69
CA ALA A 77 -2.85 21.15 -3.42
C ALA A 77 -1.47 20.84 -2.80
N ILE A 78 -0.94 19.63 -2.99
CA ILE A 78 0.40 19.24 -2.53
C ILE A 78 1.50 19.48 -3.58
N GLY A 79 1.21 20.24 -4.65
CA GLY A 79 2.18 20.61 -5.67
C GLY A 79 2.65 19.44 -6.56
N LYS A 80 1.85 18.39 -6.69
CA LYS A 80 2.10 17.25 -7.58
C LYS A 80 1.28 17.37 -8.85
N ASP A 81 1.90 17.09 -9.99
CA ASP A 81 1.22 17.11 -11.29
C ASP A 81 0.27 15.91 -11.41
N PRO A 82 -1.03 16.13 -11.70
CA PRO A 82 -2.00 15.07 -11.90
C PRO A 82 -1.83 14.27 -13.21
N VAL A 83 -0.75 14.44 -13.98
CA VAL A 83 -0.37 13.51 -15.08
C VAL A 83 0.10 12.16 -14.49
N TRP A 84 -0.79 11.54 -13.72
CA TRP A 84 -0.71 10.18 -13.28
C TRP A 84 -1.62 9.35 -14.17
N LYS A 85 -1.06 8.28 -14.76
CA LYS A 85 -1.86 7.27 -15.46
C LYS A 85 -2.03 6.09 -14.51
N PRO A 86 -3.27 5.62 -14.28
CA PRO A 86 -3.49 4.33 -13.64
C PRO A 86 -2.61 3.27 -14.30
N THR A 87 -2.09 2.35 -13.50
CA THR A 87 -1.43 1.19 -14.10
C THR A 87 -2.47 0.44 -14.92
N ASP A 88 -2.18 0.16 -16.20
CA ASP A 88 -3.06 -0.63 -17.08
C ASP A 88 -3.15 -2.12 -16.64
N ARG A 89 -2.48 -2.48 -15.54
CA ARG A 89 -2.32 -3.83 -15.03
C ARG A 89 -2.98 -3.95 -13.66
N PRO A 90 -4.31 -4.13 -13.59
CA PRO A 90 -4.94 -4.56 -12.35
C PRO A 90 -4.37 -5.91 -11.89
N GLN A 91 -4.52 -6.22 -10.60
CA GLN A 91 -4.13 -7.50 -9.99
C GLN A 91 -2.64 -7.83 -10.08
N CYS A 92 -1.80 -6.83 -9.81
CA CYS A 92 -0.36 -7.02 -9.68
C CYS A 92 0.19 -6.44 -8.37
N ILE A 93 1.22 -7.07 -7.81
CA ILE A 93 1.99 -6.47 -6.72
C ILE A 93 2.92 -5.43 -7.36
N ILE A 94 2.74 -4.17 -6.97
CA ILE A 94 3.44 -3.02 -7.56
C ILE A 94 4.58 -2.50 -6.68
N GLY A 95 4.68 -2.98 -5.44
CA GLY A 95 5.73 -2.56 -4.54
C GLY A 95 5.59 -3.10 -3.13
N VAL A 96 6.42 -2.58 -2.25
CA VAL A 96 6.47 -2.89 -0.83
C VAL A 96 6.24 -1.62 -0.04
N VAL A 97 5.48 -1.71 1.04
CA VAL A 97 5.23 -0.61 1.97
C VAL A 97 5.47 -1.07 3.39
N LYS A 98 6.00 -0.18 4.22
CA LYS A 98 6.10 -0.37 5.66
C LYS A 98 5.23 0.67 6.35
N PHE A 99 4.38 0.21 7.26
CA PHE A 99 3.52 1.09 8.04
C PHE A 99 4.17 1.44 9.38
N GLU A 100 4.04 2.69 9.79
CA GLU A 100 4.39 3.12 11.16
C GLU A 100 3.43 2.53 12.17
N GLY A 101 2.15 2.40 11.80
CA GLY A 101 1.10 1.85 12.61
C GLY A 101 -0.27 2.21 12.05
N SER A 102 -1.28 2.05 12.90
CA SER A 102 -2.64 2.49 12.60
C SER A 102 -3.18 3.31 13.76
N PHE A 103 -3.82 4.44 13.44
CA PHE A 103 -4.24 5.46 14.38
C PHE A 103 -5.72 5.80 14.13
N ASP A 104 -6.53 5.84 15.19
CA ASP A 104 -7.81 6.53 15.11
C ASP A 104 -7.61 8.06 15.12
N GLU A 105 -8.70 8.82 15.06
CA GLU A 105 -8.65 10.29 14.95
C GLU A 105 -7.90 10.95 16.13
N ASP A 106 -8.17 10.50 17.35
CA ASP A 106 -7.53 11.02 18.56
C ASP A 106 -6.05 10.65 18.61
N GLU A 107 -5.71 9.38 18.29
CA GLU A 107 -4.33 8.90 18.24
C GLU A 107 -3.53 9.62 17.15
N PHE A 108 -4.14 9.88 15.99
CA PHE A 108 -3.52 10.56 14.84
C PHE A 108 -3.19 12.02 15.18
N ALA A 109 -4.13 12.73 15.82
CA ALA A 109 -3.92 14.10 16.28
C ALA A 109 -2.87 14.19 17.39
N LYS A 110 -2.90 13.28 18.38
CA LYS A 110 -1.90 13.22 19.47
C LYS A 110 -0.49 12.93 18.95
N ALA A 111 -0.37 12.13 17.91
CA ALA A 111 0.90 11.87 17.24
C ALA A 111 1.36 13.03 16.33
N ASN A 112 0.60 14.12 16.26
CA ASN A 112 0.87 15.31 15.45
C ASN A 112 1.08 14.99 13.96
N PHE A 113 0.35 13.99 13.45
CA PHE A 113 0.29 13.71 12.03
C PHE A 113 -0.66 14.68 11.34
N GLU A 114 -0.28 15.08 10.13
CA GLU A 114 -1.11 15.87 9.24
C GLU A 114 -1.00 15.26 7.85
N SER A 115 -2.13 14.85 7.27
CA SER A 115 -2.19 14.34 5.92
C SER A 115 -3.50 14.71 5.24
N PRO A 116 -3.47 15.30 4.02
CA PRO A 116 -4.69 15.58 3.26
C PRO A 116 -5.38 14.30 2.77
N TRP A 117 -4.75 13.16 2.96
CA TRP A 117 -5.25 11.86 2.54
C TRP A 117 -6.06 11.15 3.63
N TYR A 118 -5.98 11.58 4.88
CA TYR A 118 -6.78 11.00 5.96
C TYR A 118 -8.22 11.52 5.90
N ASN A 119 -9.19 10.61 6.03
CA ASN A 119 -10.62 10.94 5.98
C ASN A 119 -11.22 11.34 7.34
N GLY A 120 -10.51 11.13 8.45
CA GLY A 120 -11.11 11.18 9.78
C GLY A 120 -11.97 9.97 10.09
N ALA A 121 -12.74 10.02 11.18
CA ALA A 121 -13.70 8.99 11.53
C ALA A 121 -14.74 8.74 10.39
N PRO A 122 -15.21 7.49 10.20
CA PRO A 122 -14.98 6.31 11.03
C PRO A 122 -13.75 5.48 10.63
N ASP A 123 -12.89 6.00 9.75
CA ASP A 123 -11.70 5.29 9.30
C ASP A 123 -10.52 5.50 10.25
N ARG A 124 -9.65 4.48 10.35
CA ARG A 124 -8.30 4.63 10.90
C ARG A 124 -7.30 4.97 9.81
N ALA A 125 -6.34 5.81 10.17
CA ALA A 125 -5.18 6.13 9.35
C ALA A 125 -4.13 5.03 9.50
N TRP A 126 -3.83 4.28 8.44
CA TRP A 126 -2.63 3.46 8.37
C TRP A 126 -1.50 4.30 7.78
N VAL A 127 -0.60 4.76 8.64
CA VAL A 127 0.47 5.70 8.27
C VAL A 127 1.61 4.96 7.60
N VAL A 128 1.94 5.35 6.36
CA VAL A 128 3.02 4.80 5.55
C VAL A 128 4.34 5.43 5.99
N LYS A 129 5.27 4.60 6.45
CA LYS A 129 6.60 5.02 6.89
C LYS A 129 7.63 4.94 5.75
N GLU A 130 7.63 3.81 5.06
CA GLU A 130 8.56 3.53 3.97
C GLU A 130 7.79 2.95 2.78
N TYR A 131 8.25 3.23 1.57
CA TYR A 131 7.72 2.63 0.35
C TYR A 131 8.85 2.24 -0.59
N TRP A 132 8.57 1.28 -1.47
CA TRP A 132 9.48 0.92 -2.55
C TRP A 132 8.74 0.35 -3.73
N LYS A 133 8.86 1.00 -4.87
CA LYS A 133 8.23 0.56 -6.12
C LYS A 133 9.04 -0.57 -6.73
N LEU A 134 8.35 -1.66 -7.08
CA LEU A 134 8.98 -2.75 -7.82
C LEU A 134 9.31 -2.26 -9.24
N PRO A 135 10.55 -2.48 -9.73
CA PRO A 135 10.88 -2.24 -11.13
C PRO A 135 9.96 -3.01 -12.08
N ASN A 136 9.63 -4.27 -11.74
CA ASN A 136 8.74 -5.12 -12.49
C ASN A 136 7.57 -5.59 -11.59
N PRO A 137 6.33 -5.10 -11.81
CA PRO A 137 5.18 -5.57 -11.08
C PRO A 137 4.93 -7.07 -11.26
N ILE A 138 4.56 -7.76 -10.17
CA ILE A 138 4.30 -9.21 -10.16
C ILE A 138 2.83 -9.44 -10.55
N PRO A 139 2.54 -10.02 -11.73
CA PRO A 139 1.18 -10.10 -12.27
C PRO A 139 0.35 -11.25 -11.67
N ASN A 140 -0.95 -11.26 -11.98
CA ASN A 140 -1.89 -12.36 -11.74
C ASN A 140 -2.06 -12.75 -10.27
N VAL A 141 -2.00 -11.76 -9.36
CA VAL A 141 -2.21 -11.98 -7.93
C VAL A 141 -3.70 -11.78 -7.61
N PRO A 142 -4.43 -12.81 -7.14
CA PRO A 142 -5.88 -12.75 -6.92
C PRO A 142 -6.29 -11.61 -5.97
N GLY A 143 -7.17 -10.74 -6.45
CA GLY A 143 -7.58 -9.50 -5.77
C GLY A 143 -8.62 -9.64 -4.64
N SER A 144 -8.97 -10.83 -4.17
CA SER A 144 -10.00 -10.99 -3.12
C SER A 144 -9.52 -10.65 -1.71
N LEU A 145 -8.24 -10.33 -1.55
CA LEU A 145 -7.58 -10.24 -0.25
C LEU A 145 -7.42 -8.77 0.19
N SER A 146 -8.38 -8.22 0.92
CA SER A 146 -8.26 -6.86 1.48
C SER A 146 -6.98 -6.70 2.30
N LEU A 147 -6.63 -7.71 3.11
CA LEU A 147 -5.35 -7.87 3.80
C LEU A 147 -5.15 -9.36 4.15
N ARG A 148 -4.05 -10.00 3.72
CA ARG A 148 -3.75 -11.41 4.05
C ARG A 148 -2.29 -11.60 4.37
N LYS A 149 -1.93 -12.49 5.32
CA LYS A 149 -0.53 -12.91 5.51
C LYS A 149 0.00 -13.57 4.23
N LEU A 150 1.20 -13.18 3.79
CA LEU A 150 1.89 -13.73 2.62
C LEU A 150 2.04 -15.25 2.74
N HIS A 151 2.50 -15.74 3.89
CA HIS A 151 2.71 -17.18 4.12
C HIS A 151 1.43 -18.01 4.13
N ASN A 152 0.25 -17.40 4.27
CA ASN A 152 -1.01 -18.13 4.11
C ASN A 152 -1.26 -18.50 2.64
N LEU A 153 -0.61 -17.83 1.69
CA LEU A 153 -0.64 -18.22 0.27
C LEU A 153 0.09 -19.54 0.03
N LYS A 154 1.15 -19.84 0.79
CA LYS A 154 1.86 -21.13 0.67
C LYS A 154 0.91 -22.33 0.79
N ARG A 155 -0.12 -22.22 1.64
CA ARG A 155 -1.12 -23.28 1.83
C ARG A 155 -2.23 -23.26 0.79
N SER A 156 -2.75 -22.09 0.41
CA SER A 156 -3.91 -22.01 -0.49
C SER A 156 -3.57 -21.90 -1.98
N HIS A 157 -2.39 -21.37 -2.30
CA HIS A 157 -1.90 -21.08 -3.66
C HIS A 157 -0.36 -21.22 -3.69
N PRO A 158 0.18 -22.43 -3.48
CA PRO A 158 1.63 -22.64 -3.36
C PRO A 158 2.42 -22.12 -4.56
N GLU A 159 1.94 -22.37 -5.79
CA GLU A 159 2.60 -21.90 -7.02
C GLU A 159 2.70 -20.38 -7.09
N LEU A 160 1.65 -19.66 -6.65
CA LEU A 160 1.64 -18.21 -6.59
C LEU A 160 2.61 -17.70 -5.52
N TYR A 161 2.65 -18.35 -4.35
CA TYR A 161 3.58 -18.00 -3.29
C TYR A 161 5.03 -18.12 -3.78
N ASP A 162 5.36 -19.24 -4.44
CA ASP A 162 6.70 -19.48 -4.99
C ASP A 162 7.05 -18.49 -6.11
N LEU A 163 6.09 -18.18 -6.99
CA LEU A 163 6.25 -17.16 -8.03
C LEU A 163 6.57 -15.78 -7.43
N ILE A 164 5.81 -15.36 -6.40
CA ILE A 164 6.02 -14.08 -5.72
C ILE A 164 7.43 -14.04 -5.12
N LEU A 165 7.81 -15.08 -4.37
CA LEU A 165 9.13 -15.12 -3.73
C LEU A 165 10.26 -15.08 -4.75
N LYS A 166 10.18 -15.90 -5.80
CA LYS A 166 11.19 -15.92 -6.87
C LYS A 166 11.35 -14.55 -7.55
N GLN A 167 10.24 -13.87 -7.84
CA GLN A 167 10.30 -12.54 -8.46
C GLN A 167 10.79 -11.45 -7.50
N LEU A 168 10.49 -11.56 -6.21
CA LEU A 168 11.02 -10.63 -5.20
C LEU A 168 12.51 -10.85 -4.98
N GLU A 169 12.96 -12.10 -4.86
CA GLU A 169 14.37 -12.44 -4.72
C GLU A 169 15.19 -11.90 -5.90
N ALA A 170 14.72 -12.10 -7.14
CA ALA A 170 15.40 -11.59 -8.33
C ALA A 170 15.47 -10.06 -8.42
N GLN A 171 14.59 -9.33 -7.72
CA GLN A 171 14.55 -7.86 -7.73
C GLN A 171 15.23 -7.25 -6.49
N LEU A 172 15.33 -8.00 -5.39
CA LEU A 172 15.87 -7.54 -4.11
C LEU A 172 17.31 -8.00 -3.85
N GLY A 173 17.70 -9.16 -4.37
CA GLY A 173 19.11 -9.60 -4.44
C GLY A 173 19.94 -8.75 -5.39
#